data_AF-A0A5N7ZF77-F1
#
_entry.id   AF-A0A5N7ZF77-F1
#
_cell.length_a   1.000
_cell.length_b   1.000
_cell.length_c   1.000
_cell.angle_alpha   90.00
_cell.angle_beta   90.00
_cell.angle_gamma   90.00
#
_symmetry.space_group_name_H-M   'P 1'
#
loop_
_entity.id
_entity.type
_entity.pdbx_description
1 polymer ?
#
loop_
_entity_poly.entity_id
_entity_poly.type
_entity_poly.pdbx_seq_one_letter_code
_entity_poly.pdbx_strand_id
1 'polypeptide(L)'
;MKKIDTFSHYRDGKSQMQRFLTELDPSNLELHDFDLFDWLLFANNFATHVNYFDKNDATTPNGTWEGFFLGADDYSIPRRESVAYKSLKKEVTELVAQFEKDGSLTPHMTLFICFIKLMDFSKKALNNLTKRHLDFYYNEILQIEKQDAKADKVYVIFELAKKAIQERVPEGTLLDAKKDATGKKRVFKTEKELIASQAKVVELKSFLNDKTKKELKIARAVNTLDGIAEKLPETSNYWWPFGYNSNESKPDKSDFKELENAKLGFSIASSLLNLKEGERTVTVTISFRDNGTSKLAALRLDEIENNIKLFYSGEKEWVSGSAIRCTVNDAKSLVLTFTLTKNFPAVVGYNKEVLGGTFLTDFAIARFMIEGNRYYDLYEALAEKEIENVVIAVDVKGVK
;
A
#
# COMPACT_ATOMS: atom_id res chain seq x y z
N MET A 1 -7.33 -11.56 -7.12
CA MET A 1 -6.60 -10.64 -6.23
C MET A 1 -5.25 -10.33 -6.88
N LYS A 2 -5.07 -9.14 -7.46
CA LYS A 2 -3.82 -8.75 -8.10
C LYS A 2 -2.72 -8.72 -7.04
N LYS A 3 -1.71 -9.58 -7.17
CA LYS A 3 -0.46 -9.46 -6.40
C LYS A 3 0.18 -8.15 -6.82
N ILE A 4 0.13 -7.16 -5.94
CA ILE A 4 0.97 -5.98 -6.05
C ILE A 4 2.37 -6.48 -5.69
N ASP A 5 3.20 -6.70 -6.70
CA ASP A 5 4.64 -6.96 -6.54
C ASP A 5 5.30 -5.67 -6.04
N THR A 6 5.15 -5.39 -4.75
CA THR A 6 5.95 -4.35 -4.09
C THR A 6 7.24 -5.03 -3.61
N PHE A 7 8.33 -4.83 -4.34
CA PHE A 7 9.68 -5.30 -4.03
C PHE A 7 10.14 -5.02 -2.57
N SER A 8 9.48 -4.13 -1.83
CA SER A 8 9.82 -3.81 -0.43
C SER A 8 9.40 -4.86 0.61
N HIS A 9 8.59 -5.87 0.24
CA HIS A 9 8.11 -6.89 1.17
C HIS A 9 8.94 -8.17 1.20
N TYR A 10 9.99 -8.27 0.38
CA TYR A 10 10.94 -9.38 0.48
C TYR A 10 11.80 -9.21 1.73
N ARG A 11 11.36 -9.84 2.83
CA ARG A 11 12.20 -10.03 4.01
C ARG A 11 13.27 -11.07 3.66
N ASP A 12 14.43 -10.57 3.22
CA ASP A 12 15.61 -11.39 3.03
C ASP A 12 15.93 -12.13 4.35
N GLY A 13 15.78 -13.45 4.31
CA GLY A 13 15.99 -14.34 5.46
C GLY A 13 14.99 -15.48 5.50
N LYS A 14 13.69 -15.16 5.66
CA LYS A 14 12.65 -16.19 5.90
C LYS A 14 11.78 -16.54 4.70
N SER A 15 11.56 -15.62 3.77
CA SER A 15 10.65 -15.82 2.64
C SER A 15 11.42 -15.98 1.34
N GLN A 16 12.26 -17.01 1.25
CA GLN A 16 12.86 -17.41 -0.03
C GLN A 16 11.84 -18.24 -0.82
N MET A 17 10.67 -17.65 -1.09
CA MET A 17 9.58 -18.32 -1.81
C MET A 17 10.03 -18.76 -3.22
N GLN A 18 11.05 -18.10 -3.78
CA GLN A 18 11.70 -18.47 -5.03
C GLN A 18 12.41 -19.84 -4.99
N ARG A 19 12.72 -20.38 -3.80
CA ARG A 19 13.32 -21.71 -3.62
C ARG A 19 12.29 -22.85 -3.66
N PHE A 20 11.00 -22.53 -3.55
CA PHE A 20 9.91 -23.49 -3.60
C PHE A 20 9.16 -23.33 -4.92
N LEU A 21 9.81 -23.75 -6.02
CA LEU A 21 9.11 -23.93 -7.28
C LEU A 21 8.24 -25.18 -7.13
N THR A 22 6.92 -25.00 -7.14
CA THR A 22 5.97 -26.10 -7.00
C THR A 22 6.25 -27.16 -8.04
N GLU A 23 6.62 -26.78 -9.27
CA GLU A 23 6.91 -27.68 -10.39
C GLU A 23 8.09 -28.63 -10.13
N LEU A 24 9.00 -28.29 -9.21
CA LEU A 24 10.13 -29.13 -8.81
C LEU A 24 9.86 -29.95 -7.55
N ASP A 25 8.66 -29.86 -6.98
CA ASP A 25 8.26 -30.70 -5.84
C ASP A 25 8.10 -32.16 -6.31
N PRO A 26 8.89 -33.11 -5.78
CA PRO A 26 8.79 -34.52 -6.14
C PRO A 26 7.41 -35.13 -5.85
N SER A 27 6.61 -34.49 -4.99
CA SER A 27 5.24 -34.93 -4.67
C SER A 27 4.20 -34.62 -5.76
N ASN A 28 4.53 -33.79 -6.75
CA ASN A 28 3.60 -33.50 -7.86
C ASN A 28 3.41 -34.67 -8.84
N LEU A 29 4.31 -35.66 -8.82
CA LEU A 29 4.24 -36.82 -9.69
C LEU A 29 4.13 -38.09 -8.85
N GLU A 30 2.94 -38.67 -8.84
CA GLU A 30 2.72 -40.03 -8.35
C GLU A 30 2.96 -41.03 -9.48
N LEU A 31 3.87 -42.00 -9.28
CA LEU A 31 4.06 -43.11 -10.22
C LEU A 31 2.83 -44.02 -10.28
N HIS A 32 2.09 -44.08 -9.19
CA HIS A 32 0.83 -44.80 -9.07
C HIS A 32 -0.17 -43.90 -8.35
N ASP A 33 -1.21 -43.48 -9.07
CA ASP A 33 -2.28 -42.58 -8.62
C ASP A 33 -3.65 -43.30 -8.62
N PHE A 34 -3.70 -44.56 -8.17
CA PHE A 34 -5.00 -45.18 -7.87
C PHE A 34 -5.32 -44.88 -6.41
N ASP A 35 -6.49 -44.31 -6.17
CA ASP A 35 -7.07 -44.23 -4.84
C ASP A 35 -8.08 -45.36 -4.60
N LEU A 36 -8.75 -45.33 -3.45
CA LEU A 36 -9.74 -46.34 -3.08
C LEU A 36 -10.85 -46.47 -4.12
N PHE A 37 -11.32 -45.35 -4.65
CA PHE A 37 -12.40 -45.32 -5.62
C PHE A 37 -11.94 -45.90 -6.96
N ASP A 38 -10.73 -45.56 -7.42
CA ASP A 38 -10.17 -46.14 -8.64
C ASP A 38 -10.03 -47.66 -8.55
N TRP A 39 -9.59 -48.17 -7.41
CA TRP A 39 -9.49 -49.62 -7.18
C TRP A 39 -10.86 -50.31 -7.16
N LEU A 40 -11.86 -49.68 -6.55
CA LEU A 40 -13.23 -50.22 -6.53
C LEU A 40 -13.85 -50.22 -7.93
N LEU A 41 -13.70 -49.13 -8.69
CA LEU A 41 -14.19 -49.03 -10.06
C LEU A 41 -13.49 -50.05 -10.98
N PHE A 42 -12.16 -50.18 -10.84
CA PHE A 42 -11.39 -51.20 -11.56
C PHE A 42 -11.86 -52.61 -11.21
N ALA A 43 -12.04 -52.92 -9.93
CA ALA A 43 -12.47 -54.24 -9.49
C ALA A 43 -13.90 -54.57 -9.93
N ASN A 44 -14.81 -53.60 -9.88
CA ASN A 44 -16.19 -53.75 -10.38
C ASN A 44 -16.19 -54.10 -11.87
N ASN A 45 -15.43 -53.34 -12.68
CA ASN A 45 -15.32 -53.61 -14.11
C ASN A 45 -14.62 -54.96 -14.38
N PHE A 46 -13.56 -55.28 -13.65
CA PHE A 46 -12.87 -56.57 -13.79
C PHE A 46 -13.80 -57.75 -13.46
N ALA A 47 -14.67 -57.61 -12.47
CA ALA A 47 -15.61 -58.65 -12.06
C ALA A 47 -16.62 -59.05 -13.15
N THR A 48 -16.92 -58.16 -14.11
CA THR A 48 -17.74 -58.46 -15.29
C THR A 48 -17.12 -59.53 -16.19
N HIS A 49 -15.80 -59.72 -16.10
CA HIS A 49 -15.07 -60.73 -16.87
C HIS A 49 -14.79 -62.00 -16.06
N VAL A 50 -15.22 -62.06 -14.81
CA VAL A 50 -15.04 -63.22 -13.93
C VAL A 50 -16.35 -63.98 -13.84
N ASN A 51 -16.35 -65.22 -14.33
CA ASN A 51 -17.51 -66.11 -14.26
C ASN A 51 -17.91 -66.41 -12.81
N TYR A 52 -19.20 -66.29 -12.52
CA TYR A 52 -19.80 -66.76 -11.27
C TYR A 52 -20.35 -68.17 -11.47
N PHE A 53 -20.13 -69.04 -10.49
CA PHE A 53 -20.60 -70.42 -10.49
C PHE A 53 -21.48 -70.64 -9.27
N ASP A 54 -22.59 -71.36 -9.44
CA ASP A 54 -23.49 -71.65 -8.33
C ASP A 54 -22.83 -72.64 -7.35
N LYS A 55 -23.28 -72.64 -6.10
CA LYS A 55 -22.80 -73.58 -5.07
C LYS A 55 -23.00 -75.04 -5.49
N ASN A 56 -24.02 -75.30 -6.31
CA ASN A 56 -24.38 -76.66 -6.75
C ASN A 56 -23.90 -77.01 -8.16
N ASP A 57 -23.29 -76.06 -8.91
CA ASP A 57 -22.78 -76.31 -10.27
C ASP A 57 -21.50 -75.48 -10.54
N ALA A 58 -20.36 -76.18 -10.57
CA ALA A 58 -19.05 -75.61 -10.88
C ALA A 58 -18.66 -75.72 -12.37
N THR A 59 -19.55 -76.28 -13.22
CA THR A 59 -19.27 -76.54 -14.63
C THR A 59 -19.96 -75.55 -15.57
N THR A 60 -21.13 -75.04 -15.19
CA THR A 60 -21.87 -74.04 -15.97
C THR A 60 -21.82 -72.68 -15.28
N PRO A 61 -21.24 -71.65 -15.91
CA PRO A 61 -21.30 -70.28 -15.39
C PRO A 61 -22.75 -69.79 -15.26
N ASN A 62 -23.09 -69.19 -14.12
CA ASN A 62 -24.37 -68.55 -13.84
C ASN A 62 -24.19 -67.03 -13.69
N GLY A 63 -23.76 -66.38 -14.76
CA GLY A 63 -23.44 -64.94 -14.76
C GLY A 63 -22.00 -64.64 -14.33
N THR A 64 -21.78 -63.44 -13.79
CA THR A 64 -20.45 -62.90 -13.46
C THR A 64 -20.42 -62.36 -12.03
N TRP A 65 -19.23 -62.05 -11.53
CA TRP A 65 -19.04 -61.49 -10.20
C TRP A 65 -19.39 -59.98 -10.10
N GLU A 66 -20.01 -59.38 -11.13
CA GLU A 66 -20.38 -57.96 -11.16
C GLU A 66 -21.21 -57.51 -9.94
N GLY A 67 -22.09 -58.39 -9.43
CA GLY A 67 -22.90 -58.13 -8.23
C GLY A 67 -22.13 -58.09 -6.90
N PHE A 68 -20.81 -58.33 -6.90
CA PHE A 68 -19.99 -58.36 -5.69
C PHE A 68 -19.64 -56.96 -5.14
N PHE A 69 -19.55 -55.95 -6.00
CA PHE A 69 -19.11 -54.60 -5.63
C PHE A 69 -20.24 -53.57 -5.68
N LEU A 70 -20.33 -52.78 -6.76
CA LEU A 70 -21.27 -51.65 -6.85
C LEU A 70 -22.59 -52.02 -7.56
N GLY A 71 -22.73 -53.26 -8.04
CA GLY A 71 -23.91 -53.75 -8.74
C GLY A 71 -23.82 -53.56 -10.26
N ALA A 72 -24.79 -54.17 -10.96
CA ALA A 72 -24.85 -54.29 -12.42
C ALA A 72 -25.53 -53.10 -13.13
N ASP A 73 -25.30 -51.88 -12.64
CA ASP A 73 -25.62 -50.70 -13.43
C ASP A 73 -24.53 -50.53 -14.49
N ASP A 74 -24.92 -50.19 -15.71
CA ASP A 74 -24.06 -50.02 -16.90
C ASP A 74 -23.09 -48.83 -16.71
N TYR A 75 -22.11 -49.01 -15.84
CA TYR A 75 -21.10 -48.02 -15.54
C TYR A 75 -20.08 -48.01 -16.68
N SER A 76 -20.39 -47.29 -17.75
CA SER A 76 -19.35 -46.85 -18.69
C SER A 76 -18.24 -46.15 -17.89
N ILE A 77 -17.00 -46.65 -17.96
CA ILE A 77 -15.88 -46.12 -17.16
C ILE A 77 -15.65 -44.65 -17.58
N PRO A 78 -15.98 -43.67 -16.73
CA PRO A 78 -15.87 -42.28 -17.11
C PRO A 78 -14.39 -41.86 -17.11
N ARG A 79 -14.02 -40.97 -18.02
CA ARG A 79 -12.67 -40.37 -17.99
C ARG A 79 -12.47 -39.62 -16.68
N ARG A 80 -11.28 -39.70 -16.08
CA ARG A 80 -10.95 -39.07 -14.78
C ARG A 80 -11.20 -37.56 -14.76
N GLU A 81 -11.07 -36.87 -15.90
CA GLU A 81 -11.29 -35.42 -15.97
C GLU A 81 -12.78 -35.04 -16.00
N SER A 82 -13.67 -36.00 -16.26
CA SER A 82 -15.10 -35.76 -16.46
C SER A 82 -15.83 -35.43 -15.17
N VAL A 83 -16.95 -34.70 -15.30
CA VAL A 83 -17.86 -34.42 -14.18
C VAL A 83 -18.46 -35.72 -13.63
N ALA A 84 -18.78 -36.68 -14.50
CA ALA A 84 -19.33 -37.98 -14.13
C ALA A 84 -18.40 -38.75 -13.18
N TYR A 85 -17.10 -38.81 -13.48
CA TYR A 85 -16.11 -39.45 -12.59
C TYR A 85 -16.07 -38.77 -11.22
N LYS A 86 -16.09 -37.43 -11.17
CA LYS A 86 -16.06 -36.67 -9.90
C LYS A 86 -17.31 -36.91 -9.05
N SER A 87 -18.48 -36.98 -9.66
CA SER A 87 -19.74 -37.30 -8.97
C SER A 87 -19.72 -38.72 -8.41
N LEU A 88 -19.38 -39.71 -9.23
CA LEU A 88 -19.30 -41.12 -8.83
C LEU A 88 -18.28 -41.32 -7.70
N LYS A 89 -17.12 -40.69 -7.81
CA LYS A 89 -16.08 -40.70 -6.76
C LYS A 89 -16.61 -40.15 -5.45
N LYS A 90 -17.36 -39.05 -5.49
CA LYS A 90 -17.95 -38.43 -4.30
C LYS A 90 -18.96 -39.37 -3.64
N GLU A 91 -19.87 -39.94 -4.42
CA GLU A 91 -20.89 -40.89 -3.93
C GLU A 91 -20.26 -42.10 -3.24
N VAL A 92 -19.28 -42.75 -3.89
CA VAL A 92 -18.56 -43.90 -3.30
C VAL A 92 -17.76 -43.49 -2.07
N THR A 93 -17.15 -42.30 -2.05
CA THR A 93 -16.42 -41.81 -0.87
C THR A 93 -17.36 -41.57 0.31
N GLU A 94 -18.52 -40.95 0.08
CA GLU A 94 -19.54 -40.73 1.11
C GLU A 94 -20.12 -42.05 1.62
N LEU A 95 -20.37 -43.00 0.71
CA LEU A 95 -20.83 -44.34 1.04
C LEU A 95 -19.83 -45.09 1.94
N VAL A 96 -18.55 -45.11 1.56
CA VAL A 96 -17.48 -45.73 2.36
C VAL A 96 -17.35 -45.05 3.74
N ALA A 97 -17.43 -43.71 3.80
CA ALA A 97 -17.32 -42.98 5.06
C ALA A 97 -18.51 -43.24 6.00
N GLN A 98 -19.73 -43.33 5.46
CA GLN A 98 -20.93 -43.69 6.22
C GLN A 98 -20.82 -45.11 6.78
N PHE A 99 -20.33 -46.02 5.95
CA PHE A 99 -20.10 -47.41 6.30
C PHE A 99 -19.04 -47.64 7.39
N GLU A 100 -17.95 -46.86 7.39
CA GLU A 100 -16.97 -46.88 8.48
C GLU A 100 -17.55 -46.44 9.83
N LYS A 101 -18.56 -45.57 9.80
CA LYS A 101 -19.23 -45.04 11.00
C LYS A 101 -20.31 -45.97 11.54
N ASP A 102 -21.10 -46.57 10.65
CA ASP A 102 -22.27 -47.36 11.01
C ASP A 102 -21.96 -48.85 11.20
N GLY A 103 -20.77 -49.31 10.78
CA GLY A 103 -20.34 -50.71 10.88
C GLY A 103 -21.16 -51.67 10.02
N SER A 104 -21.83 -51.15 8.99
CA SER A 104 -22.84 -51.85 8.20
C SER A 104 -22.32 -52.44 6.88
N LEU A 105 -21.01 -52.39 6.64
CA LEU A 105 -20.41 -53.05 5.48
C LEU A 105 -20.62 -54.55 5.54
N THR A 106 -20.89 -55.13 4.37
CA THR A 106 -20.86 -56.58 4.23
C THR A 106 -19.43 -57.10 4.52
N PRO A 107 -19.28 -58.31 5.10
CA PRO A 107 -17.96 -58.85 5.43
C PRO A 107 -17.00 -58.93 4.24
N HIS A 108 -17.52 -59.21 3.04
CA HIS A 108 -16.71 -59.29 1.82
C HIS A 108 -16.18 -57.92 1.37
N MET A 109 -17.01 -56.87 1.41
CA MET A 109 -16.57 -55.50 1.11
C MET A 109 -15.57 -54.98 2.14
N THR A 110 -15.78 -55.31 3.42
CA THR A 110 -14.83 -54.95 4.49
C THR A 110 -13.45 -55.55 4.23
N LEU A 111 -13.38 -56.85 3.88
CA LEU A 111 -12.12 -57.52 3.57
C LEU A 111 -11.42 -56.86 2.37
N PHE A 112 -12.17 -56.51 1.33
CA PHE A 112 -11.62 -55.88 0.12
C PHE A 112 -11.09 -54.47 0.39
N ILE A 113 -11.85 -53.64 1.13
CA ILE A 113 -11.39 -52.30 1.52
C ILE A 113 -10.14 -52.39 2.40
N CYS A 114 -10.10 -53.33 3.35
CA CYS A 114 -8.91 -53.58 4.17
C CYS A 114 -7.71 -53.97 3.29
N PHE A 115 -7.90 -54.82 2.28
CA PHE A 115 -6.84 -55.16 1.31
C PHE A 115 -6.32 -53.90 0.59
N ILE A 116 -7.21 -53.05 0.06
CA ILE A 116 -6.78 -51.80 -0.61
C ILE A 116 -6.04 -50.88 0.35
N LYS A 117 -6.52 -50.74 1.60
CA LYS A 117 -5.82 -49.94 2.62
C LYS A 117 -4.43 -50.46 2.93
N LEU A 118 -4.23 -51.78 2.94
CA LEU A 118 -2.89 -52.36 3.10
C LEU A 118 -1.99 -52.14 1.88
N MET A 119 -2.55 -52.11 0.66
CA MET A 119 -1.78 -51.78 -0.54
C MET A 119 -1.28 -50.33 -0.57
N ASP A 120 -1.92 -49.42 0.18
CA ASP A 120 -1.50 -48.02 0.26
C ASP A 120 -0.06 -47.86 0.78
N PHE A 121 0.43 -48.78 1.63
CA PHE A 121 1.84 -48.79 2.05
C PHE A 121 2.80 -49.00 0.87
N SER A 122 2.46 -49.92 -0.04
CA SER A 122 3.22 -50.17 -1.26
C SER A 122 3.11 -49.01 -2.25
N LYS A 123 1.92 -48.41 -2.39
CA LYS A 123 1.72 -47.17 -3.19
C LYS A 123 2.65 -46.06 -2.70
N LYS A 124 2.68 -45.79 -1.39
CA LYS A 124 3.55 -44.79 -0.77
C LYS A 124 5.03 -45.08 -1.01
N ALA A 125 5.45 -46.34 -0.88
CA ALA A 125 6.83 -46.73 -1.14
C ALA A 125 7.24 -46.51 -2.61
N LEU A 126 6.34 -46.84 -3.54
CA LEU A 126 6.55 -46.64 -4.98
C LEU A 126 6.60 -45.15 -5.33
N ASN A 127 5.63 -44.36 -4.86
CA ASN A 127 5.57 -42.91 -5.12
C ASN A 127 6.77 -42.16 -4.48
N ASN A 128 7.41 -42.71 -3.45
CA ASN A 128 8.64 -42.13 -2.89
C ASN A 128 9.91 -42.39 -3.75
N LEU A 129 9.84 -43.25 -4.79
CA LEU A 129 10.98 -43.48 -5.68
C LEU A 129 11.38 -42.24 -6.47
N THR A 130 10.41 -41.40 -6.87
CA THR A 130 10.68 -40.16 -7.62
C THR A 130 11.60 -39.24 -6.82
N LYS A 131 11.25 -38.99 -5.56
CA LYS A 131 12.07 -38.22 -4.62
C LYS A 131 13.45 -38.84 -4.43
N ARG A 132 13.52 -40.15 -4.14
CA ARG A 132 14.79 -40.86 -3.93
C ARG A 132 15.70 -40.80 -5.15
N HIS A 133 15.14 -40.92 -6.35
CA HIS A 133 15.88 -40.84 -7.60
C HIS A 133 16.47 -39.43 -7.81
N LEU A 134 15.68 -38.39 -7.58
CA LEU A 134 16.16 -37.00 -7.65
C LEU A 134 17.22 -36.71 -6.61
N ASP A 135 17.00 -37.13 -5.35
CA ASP A 135 17.97 -36.98 -4.27
C ASP A 135 19.29 -37.70 -4.62
N PHE A 136 19.22 -38.91 -5.19
CA PHE A 136 20.40 -39.65 -5.64
C PHE A 136 21.11 -38.93 -6.79
N TYR A 137 20.38 -38.54 -7.82
CA TYR A 137 20.98 -37.92 -9.01
C TYR A 137 21.64 -36.58 -8.67
N TYR A 138 20.97 -35.72 -7.89
CA TYR A 138 21.52 -34.41 -7.55
C TYR A 138 22.60 -34.45 -6.47
N ASN A 139 22.46 -35.29 -5.43
CA ASN A 139 23.44 -35.33 -4.34
C ASN A 139 24.62 -36.27 -4.62
N GLU A 140 24.41 -37.42 -5.26
CA GLU A 140 25.46 -38.45 -5.41
C GLU A 140 26.13 -38.40 -6.79
N ILE A 141 25.35 -38.23 -7.88
CA ILE A 141 25.90 -38.19 -9.24
C ILE A 141 26.45 -36.81 -9.59
N LEU A 142 25.61 -35.78 -9.43
CA LEU A 142 25.99 -34.40 -9.76
C LEU A 142 26.72 -33.69 -8.61
N GLN A 143 26.61 -34.21 -7.38
CA GLN A 143 27.26 -33.65 -6.18
C GLN A 143 26.97 -32.16 -5.99
N ILE A 144 25.72 -31.76 -6.25
CA ILE A 144 25.30 -30.38 -6.06
C ILE A 144 25.24 -30.07 -4.57
N GLU A 145 26.12 -29.19 -4.12
CA GLU A 145 26.13 -28.72 -2.75
C GLU A 145 24.94 -27.79 -2.47
N LYS A 146 24.30 -28.00 -1.31
CA LYS A 146 23.25 -27.10 -0.84
C LYS A 146 23.90 -25.78 -0.43
N GLN A 147 23.26 -24.67 -0.82
CA GLN A 147 23.71 -23.35 -0.37
C GLN A 147 23.66 -23.25 1.16
N ASP A 148 24.67 -22.61 1.73
CA ASP A 148 24.71 -22.31 3.15
C ASP A 148 23.51 -21.47 3.61
N ALA A 149 23.21 -21.61 4.90
CA ALA A 149 22.25 -20.76 5.56
C ALA A 149 22.72 -19.29 5.55
N LYS A 150 21.89 -18.40 4.99
CA LYS A 150 22.12 -16.94 5.07
C LYS A 150 21.49 -16.42 6.35
N ALA A 151 22.27 -15.67 7.13
CA ALA A 151 21.77 -15.06 8.36
C ALA A 151 20.69 -14.01 8.06
N ASP A 152 19.64 -13.98 8.90
CA ASP A 152 18.60 -12.96 8.85
C ASP A 152 19.19 -11.56 9.13
N LYS A 153 18.63 -10.53 8.53
CA LYS A 153 18.94 -9.11 8.83
C LYS A 153 17.71 -8.38 9.34
N VAL A 154 17.90 -7.47 10.29
CA VAL A 154 16.84 -6.64 10.86
C VAL A 154 17.32 -5.21 11.09
N TYR A 155 16.39 -4.26 10.98
CA TYR A 155 16.63 -2.88 11.40
C TYR A 155 16.30 -2.72 12.88
N VAL A 156 17.17 -2.03 13.62
CA VAL A 156 17.02 -1.76 15.05
C VAL A 156 17.14 -0.26 15.27
N ILE A 157 16.21 0.30 16.04
CA ILE A 157 16.20 1.70 16.43
C ILE A 157 16.72 1.78 17.87
N PHE A 158 17.74 2.60 18.09
CA PHE A 158 18.28 2.87 19.41
C PHE A 158 17.67 4.15 19.96
N GLU A 159 17.05 4.07 21.13
CA GLU A 159 16.60 5.25 21.88
C GLU A 159 17.47 5.43 23.12
N LEU A 160 18.00 6.64 23.30
CA LEU A 160 18.77 6.98 24.48
C LEU A 160 17.87 7.15 25.71
N ALA A 161 18.39 6.82 26.89
CA ALA A 161 17.79 7.17 28.16
C ALA A 161 17.72 8.70 28.33
N LYS A 162 16.73 9.21 29.08
CA LYS A 162 16.41 10.66 29.19
C LYS A 162 17.59 11.59 29.52
N LYS A 163 18.64 11.10 30.19
CA LYS A 163 19.82 11.89 30.59
C LYS A 163 21.04 11.71 29.69
N ALA A 164 21.02 10.75 28.77
CA ALA A 164 22.13 10.49 27.86
C ALA A 164 22.00 11.37 26.61
N ILE A 165 23.09 12.05 26.24
CA ILE A 165 23.15 12.94 25.07
C ILE A 165 23.55 12.15 23.82
N GLN A 166 24.56 11.30 23.97
CA GLN A 166 25.08 10.44 22.94
C GLN A 166 25.64 9.16 23.58
N GLU A 167 25.58 8.05 22.86
CA GLU A 167 26.17 6.78 23.26
C GLU A 167 26.75 6.07 22.04
N ARG A 168 27.94 5.49 22.18
CA ARG A 168 28.57 4.71 21.10
C ARG A 168 28.07 3.27 21.16
N VAL A 169 27.56 2.78 20.04
CA VAL A 169 27.23 1.37 19.82
C VAL A 169 28.28 0.78 18.88
N PRO A 170 29.27 0.01 19.39
CA PRO A 170 30.30 -0.59 18.56
C PRO A 170 29.72 -1.55 17.52
N GLU A 171 30.47 -1.77 16.44
CA GLU A 171 30.25 -2.92 15.56
C GLU A 171 30.35 -4.24 16.34
N GLY A 172 29.51 -5.22 16.01
CA GLY A 172 29.49 -6.51 16.69
C GLY A 172 28.77 -6.54 18.03
N THR A 173 28.13 -5.43 18.44
CA THR A 173 27.31 -5.38 19.66
C THR A 173 26.17 -6.40 19.56
N LEU A 174 26.07 -7.28 20.55
CA LEU A 174 25.08 -8.36 20.58
C LEU A 174 23.71 -7.84 21.04
N LEU A 175 22.67 -8.21 20.30
CA LEU A 175 21.28 -7.83 20.53
C LEU A 175 20.42 -9.07 20.74
N ASP A 176 19.68 -9.12 21.85
CA ASP A 176 18.81 -10.26 22.19
C ASP A 176 17.51 -10.23 21.37
N ALA A 177 17.24 -11.30 20.63
CA ALA A 177 16.02 -11.47 19.83
C ALA A 177 15.12 -12.61 20.34
N LYS A 178 15.16 -12.88 21.65
CA LYS A 178 14.37 -13.91 22.34
C LYS A 178 14.67 -15.31 21.77
N LYS A 179 13.90 -16.31 22.20
CA LYS A 179 14.00 -17.67 21.70
C LYS A 179 13.24 -17.83 20.37
N ASP A 180 13.63 -18.82 19.58
CA ASP A 180 12.87 -19.29 18.42
C ASP A 180 11.78 -20.30 18.84
N ALA A 181 11.04 -20.82 17.85
CA ALA A 181 9.96 -21.80 18.07
C ALA A 181 10.46 -23.13 18.66
N THR A 182 11.76 -23.42 18.55
CA THR A 182 12.42 -24.61 19.12
C THR A 182 13.03 -24.36 20.50
N GLY A 183 12.89 -23.14 21.03
CA GLY A 183 13.46 -22.75 22.32
C GLY A 183 14.92 -22.30 22.29
N LYS A 184 15.56 -22.22 21.11
CA LYS A 184 16.95 -21.78 20.96
C LYS A 184 17.03 -20.26 20.98
N LYS A 185 18.02 -19.71 21.70
CA LYS A 185 18.21 -18.24 21.79
C LYS A 185 18.67 -17.67 20.44
N ARG A 186 18.03 -16.59 20.00
CA ARG A 186 18.44 -15.80 18.82
C ARG A 186 19.18 -14.55 19.29
N VAL A 187 20.34 -14.32 18.68
CA VAL A 187 21.19 -13.16 18.96
C VAL A 187 21.58 -12.54 17.62
N PHE A 188 21.32 -11.25 17.47
CA PHE A 188 21.82 -10.46 16.36
C PHE A 188 23.08 -9.72 16.77
N LYS A 189 23.84 -9.25 15.80
CA LYS A 189 24.97 -8.34 16.02
C LYS A 189 24.80 -7.10 15.15
N THR A 190 25.24 -5.95 15.65
CA THR A 190 25.31 -4.73 14.83
C THR A 190 26.35 -4.91 13.71
N GLU A 191 25.99 -4.53 12.48
CA GLU A 191 26.90 -4.64 11.33
C GLU A 191 27.91 -3.50 11.25
N LYS A 192 27.60 -2.35 11.86
CA LYS A 192 28.45 -1.16 11.84
C LYS A 192 28.36 -0.45 13.18
N GLU A 193 29.39 0.34 13.46
CA GLU A 193 29.37 1.30 14.55
C GLU A 193 28.32 2.39 14.31
N LEU A 194 27.63 2.79 15.38
CA LEU A 194 26.66 3.88 15.40
C LEU A 194 26.88 4.76 16.64
N ILE A 195 26.94 6.07 16.47
CA ILE A 195 26.80 7.01 17.58
C ILE A 195 25.32 7.37 17.70
N ALA A 196 24.62 6.76 18.65
CA ALA A 196 23.22 7.07 18.93
C ALA A 196 23.16 8.45 19.61
N SER A 197 22.21 9.29 19.20
CA SER A 197 21.99 10.63 19.75
C SER A 197 20.52 10.82 20.14
N GLN A 198 20.19 11.99 20.70
CA GLN A 198 18.80 12.38 20.99
C GLN A 198 18.02 12.82 19.74
N ALA A 199 18.61 12.75 18.55
CA ALA A 199 17.93 13.12 17.31
C ALA A 199 16.69 12.25 17.07
N LYS A 200 15.56 12.91 16.83
CA LYS A 200 14.28 12.25 16.52
C LYS A 200 13.63 12.96 15.34
N VAL A 201 12.93 12.18 14.53
CA VAL A 201 12.03 12.72 13.51
C VAL A 201 10.80 13.28 14.23
N VAL A 202 10.68 14.60 14.30
CA VAL A 202 9.57 15.27 15.02
C VAL A 202 8.34 15.43 14.13
N GLU A 203 8.54 15.77 12.86
CA GLU A 203 7.46 15.94 11.89
C GLU A 203 7.89 15.42 10.52
N LEU A 204 6.92 14.88 9.77
CA LEU A 204 7.09 14.47 8.38
C LEU A 204 5.96 15.10 7.56
N LYS A 205 6.33 15.98 6.63
CA LYS A 205 5.40 16.74 5.79
C LYS A 205 5.67 16.45 4.32
N SER A 206 4.63 16.51 3.50
CA SER A 206 4.76 16.45 2.05
C SER A 206 3.95 17.53 1.35
N PHE A 207 4.43 17.90 0.17
CA PHE A 207 3.78 18.81 -0.75
C PHE A 207 3.77 18.14 -2.12
N LEU A 208 2.59 17.97 -2.70
CA LEU A 208 2.40 17.42 -4.02
C LEU A 208 2.08 18.54 -4.99
N ASN A 209 2.79 18.55 -6.13
CA ASN A 209 2.44 19.35 -7.29
C ASN A 209 2.11 18.41 -8.47
N ASP A 210 0.82 18.17 -8.71
CA ASP A 210 0.35 17.34 -9.81
C ASP A 210 -0.03 18.23 -11.01
N LYS A 211 0.88 18.33 -11.98
CA LYS A 211 0.67 19.13 -13.20
C LYS A 211 -0.42 18.59 -14.11
N THR A 212 -0.62 17.27 -14.11
CA THR A 212 -1.58 16.60 -15.00
C THR A 212 -3.01 16.89 -14.55
N LYS A 213 -3.24 16.84 -13.24
CA LYS A 213 -4.55 17.15 -12.64
C LYS A 213 -4.72 18.60 -12.25
N LYS A 214 -3.65 19.39 -12.28
CA LYS A 214 -3.62 20.78 -11.78
C LYS A 214 -4.01 20.85 -10.30
N GLU A 215 -3.45 19.96 -9.49
CA GLU A 215 -3.70 19.88 -8.05
C GLU A 215 -2.43 20.17 -7.24
N LEU A 216 -2.57 20.99 -6.19
CA LEU A 216 -1.51 21.20 -5.20
C LEU A 216 -2.03 20.72 -3.85
N LYS A 217 -1.46 19.64 -3.33
CA LYS A 217 -1.91 19.00 -2.09
C LYS A 217 -0.82 19.06 -1.02
N ILE A 218 -1.23 19.10 0.25
CA ILE A 218 -0.28 19.11 1.38
C ILE A 218 -0.70 18.08 2.42
N ALA A 219 0.28 17.38 2.98
CA ALA A 219 0.12 16.59 4.19
C ALA A 219 1.05 17.14 5.27
N ARG A 220 0.47 17.54 6.42
CA ARG A 220 1.23 18.00 7.59
C ARG A 220 1.75 16.85 8.45
N ALA A 221 1.17 15.66 8.28
CA ALA A 221 1.63 14.40 8.83
C ALA A 221 1.47 13.30 7.78
N VAL A 222 2.53 13.01 7.00
CA VAL A 222 2.46 12.05 5.87
C VAL A 222 2.12 10.61 6.30
N ASN A 223 2.41 10.27 7.56
CA ASN A 223 2.19 8.96 8.16
C ASN A 223 0.79 8.83 8.77
N THR A 224 -0.21 9.47 8.16
CA THR A 224 -1.63 9.47 8.57
C THR A 224 -2.53 9.27 7.35
N LEU A 225 -3.78 8.85 7.56
CA LEU A 225 -4.74 8.59 6.49
C LEU A 225 -5.27 9.86 5.82
N ASP A 226 -5.33 10.96 6.57
CA ASP A 226 -5.86 12.26 6.14
C ASP A 226 -4.77 13.30 5.87
N GLY A 227 -3.51 12.95 6.14
CA GLY A 227 -2.38 13.87 6.07
C GLY A 227 -2.32 14.85 7.25
N ILE A 228 -3.10 14.65 8.32
CA ILE A 228 -3.20 15.56 9.47
C ILE A 228 -2.94 14.80 10.78
N ALA A 229 -3.77 13.82 11.14
CA ALA A 229 -3.70 13.17 12.46
C ALA A 229 -4.29 11.74 12.50
N GLU A 230 -5.05 11.32 11.49
CA GLU A 230 -5.76 10.04 11.53
C GLU A 230 -4.80 8.85 11.33
N LYS A 231 -4.78 7.92 12.28
CA LYS A 231 -3.79 6.82 12.27
C LYS A 231 -4.01 5.87 11.09
N LEU A 232 -2.89 5.37 10.55
CA LEU A 232 -2.90 4.29 9.57
C LEU A 232 -3.42 2.97 10.18
N PRO A 233 -4.13 2.12 9.42
CA PRO A 233 -4.55 0.80 9.89
C PRO A 233 -3.34 -0.11 10.19
N GLU A 234 -3.44 -0.98 11.19
CA GLU A 234 -2.35 -1.91 11.54
C GLU A 234 -2.03 -2.89 10.40
N THR A 235 -3.02 -3.23 9.59
CA THR A 235 -2.88 -4.09 8.41
C THR A 235 -2.19 -3.39 7.23
N SER A 236 -2.13 -2.05 7.22
CA SER A 236 -1.65 -1.21 6.12
C SER A 236 -0.84 -0.02 6.66
N ASN A 237 0.24 -0.32 7.36
CA ASN A 237 1.10 0.69 7.98
C ASN A 237 2.17 1.24 7.01
N TYR A 238 1.74 1.69 5.84
CA TYR A 238 2.56 2.36 4.85
C TYR A 238 1.86 3.63 4.36
N TRP A 239 2.60 4.55 3.76
CA TRP A 239 2.06 5.81 3.25
C TRP A 239 2.82 6.31 2.01
N TRP A 240 2.24 7.28 1.32
CA TRP A 240 2.86 7.93 0.16
C TRP A 240 3.83 9.02 0.62
N PRO A 241 5.14 8.90 0.34
CA PRO A 241 6.13 9.84 0.88
C PRO A 241 5.98 11.26 0.33
N PHE A 242 5.46 11.40 -0.89
CA PHE A 242 5.34 12.69 -1.59
C PHE A 242 3.90 13.20 -1.70
N GLY A 243 2.97 12.63 -0.92
CA GLY A 243 1.54 12.91 -1.02
C GLY A 243 0.87 12.22 -2.22
N TYR A 244 -0.43 12.45 -2.37
CA TYR A 244 -1.26 11.83 -3.40
C TYR A 244 -2.38 12.79 -3.84
N ASN A 245 -2.84 12.63 -5.09
CA ASN A 245 -3.89 13.46 -5.67
C ASN A 245 -5.29 12.91 -5.32
N SER A 246 -6.32 13.67 -5.67
CA SER A 246 -7.73 13.31 -5.45
C SER A 246 -8.17 11.97 -6.07
N ASN A 247 -7.47 11.47 -7.10
CA ASN A 247 -7.80 10.19 -7.72
C ASN A 247 -7.42 9.01 -6.86
N GLU A 248 -6.25 9.11 -6.24
CA GLU A 248 -5.62 8.00 -5.51
C GLU A 248 -6.30 7.79 -4.16
N SER A 249 -6.94 8.84 -3.63
CA SER A 249 -7.74 8.83 -2.41
C SER A 249 -9.23 8.48 -2.63
N LYS A 250 -9.59 7.91 -3.79
CA LYS A 250 -10.96 7.48 -4.00
C LYS A 250 -11.24 6.16 -3.25
N PRO A 251 -12.44 5.98 -2.66
CA PRO A 251 -12.77 4.78 -1.88
C PRO A 251 -12.65 3.45 -2.63
N ASP A 252 -12.74 3.46 -3.97
CA ASP A 252 -12.56 2.27 -4.81
C ASP A 252 -11.09 1.87 -5.01
N LYS A 253 -10.14 2.75 -4.66
CA LYS A 253 -8.70 2.57 -4.89
C LYS A 253 -7.87 2.51 -3.63
N SER A 254 -8.23 3.28 -2.59
CA SER A 254 -7.50 3.26 -1.34
C SER A 254 -8.35 3.70 -0.14
N ASP A 255 -7.85 3.35 1.04
CA ASP A 255 -8.42 3.77 2.32
C ASP A 255 -8.00 5.20 2.72
N PHE A 256 -7.13 5.85 1.93
CA PHE A 256 -6.63 7.20 2.21
C PHE A 256 -7.71 8.25 1.94
N LYS A 257 -7.82 9.24 2.81
CA LYS A 257 -8.73 10.39 2.65
C LYS A 257 -8.07 11.46 1.80
N GLU A 258 -8.87 12.23 1.07
CA GLU A 258 -8.35 13.30 0.23
C GLU A 258 -7.56 14.33 1.05
N LEU A 259 -6.33 14.62 0.60
CA LEU A 259 -5.48 15.63 1.23
C LEU A 259 -6.05 17.03 1.07
N GLU A 260 -5.77 17.89 2.06
CA GLU A 260 -6.05 19.32 1.96
C GLU A 260 -5.33 19.95 0.76
N ASN A 261 -6.00 20.90 0.11
CA ASN A 261 -5.34 21.78 -0.84
C ASN A 261 -4.26 22.59 -0.12
N ALA A 262 -3.10 22.75 -0.77
CA ALA A 262 -2.07 23.64 -0.27
C ALA A 262 -2.61 25.07 -0.16
N LYS A 263 -2.26 25.78 0.91
CA LYS A 263 -2.61 27.21 1.08
C LYS A 263 -1.43 28.04 0.62
N LEU A 264 -1.48 28.51 -0.63
CA LEU A 264 -0.39 29.23 -1.28
C LEU A 264 -0.71 30.71 -1.47
N GLY A 265 0.33 31.52 -1.62
CA GLY A 265 0.23 32.96 -1.74
C GLY A 265 1.55 33.64 -1.41
N PHE A 266 1.53 34.97 -1.36
CA PHE A 266 2.67 35.77 -0.91
C PHE A 266 2.21 36.79 0.13
N SER A 267 3.16 37.42 0.82
CA SER A 267 2.86 38.41 1.85
C SER A 267 3.86 39.54 1.78
N ILE A 268 3.37 40.77 1.94
CA ILE A 268 4.19 41.99 1.90
C ILE A 268 4.11 42.62 3.28
N ALA A 269 5.26 42.86 3.89
CA ALA A 269 5.39 43.55 5.17
C ALA A 269 5.98 44.94 4.94
N SER A 270 5.33 45.99 5.44
CA SER A 270 5.82 47.37 5.31
C SER A 270 5.23 48.27 6.37
N SER A 271 6.00 49.28 6.81
CA SER A 271 5.50 50.35 7.67
C SER A 271 4.43 51.21 6.98
N LEU A 272 4.45 51.29 5.64
CA LEU A 272 3.43 51.98 4.85
C LEU A 272 2.04 51.31 4.96
N LEU A 273 1.98 50.03 5.35
CA LEU A 273 0.74 49.31 5.55
C LEU A 273 0.13 49.53 6.94
N ASN A 274 0.73 50.35 7.80
CA ASN A 274 0.15 50.74 9.09
C ASN A 274 -0.96 51.78 8.88
N LEU A 275 -2.14 51.31 8.52
CA LEU A 275 -3.23 52.12 7.99
C LEU A 275 -4.41 52.11 8.95
N LYS A 276 -4.51 53.15 9.79
CA LYS A 276 -5.49 53.21 10.89
C LYS A 276 -6.84 53.79 10.50
N GLU A 277 -6.86 54.86 9.71
CA GLU A 277 -8.07 55.63 9.43
C GLU A 277 -8.11 56.15 7.98
N GLY A 278 -9.27 56.68 7.60
CA GLY A 278 -9.51 57.24 6.27
C GLY A 278 -9.85 56.19 5.20
N GLU A 279 -10.14 56.68 4.01
CA GLU A 279 -10.20 55.85 2.81
C GLU A 279 -8.78 55.66 2.28
N ARG A 280 -8.30 54.42 2.31
CA ARG A 280 -6.89 54.07 2.09
C ARG A 280 -6.79 53.25 0.83
N THR A 281 -6.19 53.80 -0.22
CA THR A 281 -5.92 53.07 -1.45
C THR A 281 -4.45 52.68 -1.48
N VAL A 282 -4.18 51.38 -1.59
CA VAL A 282 -2.82 50.84 -1.69
C VAL A 282 -2.64 50.29 -3.10
N THR A 283 -1.54 50.68 -3.75
CA THR A 283 -1.11 50.14 -5.03
C THR A 283 0.23 49.45 -4.83
N VAL A 284 0.27 48.16 -5.18
CA VAL A 284 1.46 47.33 -5.17
C VAL A 284 1.86 47.07 -6.61
N THR A 285 3.05 47.53 -6.98
CA THR A 285 3.67 47.28 -8.27
C THR A 285 4.84 46.31 -8.07
N ILE A 286 4.71 45.10 -8.60
CA ILE A 286 5.77 44.09 -8.59
C ILE A 286 6.40 44.08 -9.98
N SER A 287 7.69 44.33 -10.06
CA SER A 287 8.49 44.19 -11.27
C SER A 287 9.20 42.83 -11.24
N PHE A 288 9.14 42.13 -12.37
CA PHE A 288 9.76 40.83 -12.56
C PHE A 288 10.90 40.93 -13.58
N ARG A 289 11.94 40.13 -13.36
CA ARG A 289 12.94 39.90 -14.39
C ARG A 289 12.30 39.19 -15.57
N ASP A 290 12.60 39.67 -16.77
CA ASP A 290 12.14 39.02 -17.99
C ASP A 290 12.78 37.64 -18.12
N ASN A 291 11.94 36.61 -18.05
CA ASN A 291 12.31 35.21 -18.14
C ASN A 291 11.72 34.55 -19.40
N GLY A 292 11.12 35.32 -20.31
CA GLY A 292 10.49 34.83 -21.53
C GLY A 292 9.17 34.07 -21.34
N THR A 293 8.61 33.99 -20.11
CA THR A 293 7.34 33.30 -19.87
C THR A 293 6.15 34.26 -19.97
N SER A 294 5.08 33.80 -20.66
CA SER A 294 3.87 34.59 -20.91
C SER A 294 2.64 34.11 -20.14
N LYS A 295 2.78 33.15 -19.22
CA LYS A 295 1.66 32.56 -18.47
C LYS A 295 0.87 33.60 -17.67
N LEU A 296 1.56 34.54 -17.02
CA LEU A 296 0.91 35.63 -16.27
C LEU A 296 0.12 36.57 -17.21
N ALA A 297 0.71 36.91 -18.35
CA ALA A 297 0.09 37.76 -19.38
C ALA A 297 -1.09 37.08 -20.11
N ALA A 298 -1.17 35.75 -20.06
CA ALA A 298 -2.28 34.99 -20.63
C ALA A 298 -3.53 34.94 -19.73
N LEU A 299 -3.41 35.32 -18.46
CA LEU A 299 -4.56 35.45 -17.56
C LEU A 299 -5.28 36.78 -17.82
N ARG A 300 -6.59 36.80 -17.64
CA ARG A 300 -7.34 38.06 -17.64
C ARG A 300 -7.22 38.75 -16.28
N LEU A 301 -7.36 40.06 -16.26
CA LEU A 301 -7.27 40.85 -15.03
C LEU A 301 -8.31 40.40 -13.98
N ASP A 302 -9.55 40.14 -14.40
CA ASP A 302 -10.64 39.66 -13.54
C ASP A 302 -10.38 38.24 -13.01
N GLU A 303 -9.66 37.41 -13.76
CA GLU A 303 -9.25 36.08 -13.30
C GLU A 303 -8.23 36.19 -12.16
N ILE A 304 -7.31 37.15 -12.22
CA ILE A 304 -6.38 37.44 -11.11
C ILE A 304 -7.15 37.99 -9.90
N GLU A 305 -8.09 38.93 -10.13
CA GLU A 305 -8.91 39.53 -9.08
C GLU A 305 -9.74 38.49 -8.32
N ASN A 306 -10.38 37.58 -9.04
CA ASN A 306 -11.23 36.54 -8.46
C ASN A 306 -10.45 35.37 -7.84
N ASN A 307 -9.14 35.29 -8.05
CA ASN A 307 -8.28 34.22 -7.54
C ASN A 307 -7.31 34.68 -6.44
N ILE A 308 -7.36 35.94 -6.01
CA ILE A 308 -6.54 36.46 -4.91
C ILE A 308 -7.43 37.01 -3.82
N LYS A 309 -7.28 36.47 -2.61
CA LYS A 309 -7.92 36.97 -1.40
C LYS A 309 -6.92 37.70 -0.51
N LEU A 310 -7.28 38.90 -0.09
CA LEU A 310 -6.47 39.75 0.76
C LEU A 310 -6.79 39.55 2.24
N PHE A 311 -5.74 39.42 3.04
CA PHE A 311 -5.81 39.45 4.49
C PHE A 311 -4.79 40.45 5.06
N TYR A 312 -5.15 41.14 6.12
CA TYR A 312 -4.31 42.16 6.76
C TYR A 312 -4.08 41.82 8.22
N SER A 313 -2.93 42.22 8.75
CA SER A 313 -2.67 42.15 10.19
C SER A 313 -3.57 43.13 10.96
N GLY A 314 -4.59 42.59 11.63
CA GLY A 314 -5.44 43.35 12.54
C GLY A 314 -5.00 43.20 14.00
N GLU A 315 -5.61 43.99 14.88
CA GLU A 315 -5.29 43.99 16.31
C GLU A 315 -5.64 42.68 17.03
N LYS A 316 -6.67 41.96 16.53
CA LYS A 316 -7.19 40.74 17.16
C LYS A 316 -7.17 39.52 16.26
N GLU A 317 -7.27 39.72 14.94
CA GLU A 317 -7.33 38.64 13.96
C GLU A 317 -6.91 39.13 12.56
N TRP A 318 -6.77 38.20 11.62
CA TRP A 318 -6.56 38.54 10.22
C TRP A 318 -7.83 39.17 9.64
N VAL A 319 -7.73 40.44 9.22
CA VAL A 319 -8.87 41.17 8.66
C VAL A 319 -8.94 40.92 7.16
N SER A 320 -10.13 40.71 6.60
CA SER A 320 -10.35 40.51 5.16
C SER A 320 -11.57 41.30 4.68
N GLY A 321 -11.81 41.32 3.36
CA GLY A 321 -13.03 41.90 2.78
C GLY A 321 -12.80 43.08 1.82
N SER A 322 -11.55 43.45 1.54
CA SER A 322 -11.22 44.39 0.46
C SER A 322 -11.15 43.65 -0.88
N ALA A 323 -11.86 44.16 -1.89
CA ALA A 323 -11.68 43.68 -3.26
C ALA A 323 -10.32 44.17 -3.80
N ILE A 324 -9.64 43.30 -4.54
CA ILE A 324 -8.43 43.63 -5.27
C ILE A 324 -8.81 44.01 -6.71
N ARG A 325 -8.06 44.95 -7.29
CA ARG A 325 -8.12 45.34 -8.69
C ARG A 325 -6.76 45.09 -9.33
N CYS A 326 -6.73 44.32 -10.41
CA CYS A 326 -5.53 44.11 -11.18
C CYS A 326 -5.55 45.08 -12.37
N THR A 327 -4.52 45.90 -12.50
CA THR A 327 -4.43 46.89 -13.59
C THR A 327 -3.41 46.50 -14.66
N VAL A 328 -2.39 45.72 -14.28
CA VAL A 328 -1.35 45.23 -15.18
C VAL A 328 -0.95 43.82 -14.75
N ASN A 329 -0.77 42.90 -15.69
CA ASN A 329 -0.33 41.52 -15.46
C ASN A 329 0.55 40.97 -16.60
N ASP A 330 1.45 41.80 -17.13
CA ASP A 330 2.29 41.40 -18.26
C ASP A 330 3.49 40.53 -17.84
N ALA A 331 4.41 40.27 -18.77
CA ALA A 331 5.57 39.42 -18.51
C ALA A 331 6.56 40.00 -17.47
N LYS A 332 6.58 41.33 -17.30
CA LYS A 332 7.54 42.08 -16.49
C LYS A 332 6.91 42.77 -15.29
N SER A 333 5.59 42.87 -15.22
CA SER A 333 4.94 43.62 -14.15
C SER A 333 3.58 43.09 -13.75
N LEU A 334 3.30 43.16 -12.45
CA LEU A 334 2.00 42.92 -11.85
C LEU A 334 1.63 44.10 -10.96
N VAL A 335 0.51 44.75 -11.27
CA VAL A 335 0.03 45.91 -10.50
C VAL A 335 -1.33 45.60 -9.89
N LEU A 336 -1.35 45.58 -8.56
CA LEU A 336 -2.51 45.26 -7.74
C LEU A 336 -2.89 46.46 -6.87
N THR A 337 -4.13 46.90 -6.98
CA THR A 337 -4.68 48.02 -6.21
C THR A 337 -5.85 47.55 -5.35
N PHE A 338 -5.92 47.99 -4.10
CA PHE A 338 -7.05 47.70 -3.23
C PHE A 338 -7.36 48.90 -2.35
N THR A 339 -8.64 49.10 -2.08
CA THR A 339 -9.13 50.24 -1.28
C THR A 339 -9.76 49.73 0.00
N LEU A 340 -9.27 50.22 1.14
CA LEU A 340 -9.85 50.03 2.45
C LEU A 340 -10.76 51.22 2.75
N THR A 341 -12.06 50.96 2.90
CA THR A 341 -13.04 52.01 3.21
C THR A 341 -12.80 52.59 4.60
N LYS A 342 -13.42 53.73 4.89
CA LYS A 342 -13.29 54.41 6.19
C LYS A 342 -13.68 53.54 7.39
N ASN A 343 -14.62 52.62 7.19
CA ASN A 343 -15.09 51.71 8.25
C ASN A 343 -14.30 50.39 8.31
N PHE A 344 -13.36 50.17 7.39
CA PHE A 344 -12.52 48.97 7.42
C PHE A 344 -11.59 49.03 8.65
N PRO A 345 -11.39 47.92 9.39
CA PRO A 345 -10.53 47.92 10.58
C PRO A 345 -9.12 48.46 10.32
N ALA A 346 -8.45 48.90 11.39
CA ALA A 346 -7.07 49.35 11.32
C ALA A 346 -6.16 48.18 10.93
N VAL A 347 -5.25 48.44 9.98
CA VAL A 347 -4.14 47.53 9.70
C VAL A 347 -2.98 47.94 10.57
N VAL A 348 -2.53 47.03 11.43
CA VAL A 348 -1.51 47.28 12.46
C VAL A 348 -0.32 46.35 12.29
N GLY A 349 0.74 46.58 13.06
CA GLY A 349 1.92 45.71 13.06
C GLY A 349 1.58 44.25 13.35
N TYR A 350 2.27 43.32 12.68
CA TYR A 350 2.06 41.89 12.90
C TYR A 350 2.45 41.49 14.32
N ASN A 351 1.54 40.78 14.98
CA ASN A 351 1.77 40.16 16.28
C ASN A 351 1.61 38.63 16.15
N LYS A 352 2.70 37.90 16.37
CA LYS A 352 2.75 36.43 16.24
C LYS A 352 1.84 35.70 17.22
N GLU A 353 1.70 36.20 18.45
CA GLU A 353 0.86 35.57 19.48
C GLU A 353 -0.63 35.68 19.14
N VAL A 354 -1.03 36.79 18.52
CA VAL A 354 -2.42 37.05 18.12
C VAL A 354 -2.76 36.39 16.78
N LEU A 355 -1.91 36.57 15.77
CA LEU A 355 -2.21 36.21 14.38
C LEU A 355 -1.66 34.85 13.97
N GLY A 356 -0.81 34.23 14.79
CA GLY A 356 -0.11 32.99 14.47
C GLY A 356 0.80 33.13 13.24
N GLY A 357 1.30 32.02 12.71
CA GLY A 357 2.24 32.00 11.58
C GLY A 357 3.69 32.17 12.01
N THR A 358 4.58 32.29 11.01
CA THR A 358 6.04 32.29 11.20
C THR A 358 6.71 33.45 10.47
N PHE A 359 6.07 34.62 10.43
CA PHE A 359 6.68 35.83 9.87
C PHE A 359 7.69 36.43 10.87
N LEU A 360 8.81 36.93 10.35
CA LEU A 360 9.89 37.54 11.14
C LEU A 360 9.89 39.06 10.96
N THR A 361 8.81 39.72 11.35
CA THR A 361 8.64 41.18 11.20
C THR A 361 7.58 41.70 12.16
N ASP A 362 7.72 42.93 12.64
CA ASP A 362 6.69 43.62 13.43
C ASP A 362 5.87 44.61 12.57
N PHE A 363 6.19 44.73 11.28
CA PHE A 363 5.46 45.61 10.37
C PHE A 363 4.07 45.06 10.06
N ALA A 364 3.20 45.97 9.59
CA ALA A 364 1.92 45.58 9.05
C ALA A 364 2.10 44.70 7.82
N ILE A 365 1.28 43.63 7.72
CA ILE A 365 1.35 42.62 6.67
C ILE A 365 0.07 42.63 5.85
N ALA A 366 0.20 42.66 4.54
CA ALA A 366 -0.84 42.28 3.59
C ALA A 366 -0.51 40.91 2.98
N ARG A 367 -1.39 39.93 3.16
CA ARG A 367 -1.28 38.57 2.60
C ARG A 367 -2.17 38.46 1.37
N PHE A 368 -1.57 37.99 0.29
CA PHE A 368 -2.21 37.72 -1.00
C PHE A 368 -2.32 36.21 -1.13
N MET A 369 -3.45 35.66 -0.67
CA MET A 369 -3.70 34.22 -0.71
C MET A 369 -4.32 33.86 -2.04
N ILE A 370 -3.79 32.85 -2.72
CA ILE A 370 -4.35 32.35 -3.97
C ILE A 370 -5.52 31.44 -3.61
N GLU A 371 -6.73 31.88 -3.91
CA GLU A 371 -7.99 31.18 -3.60
C GLU A 371 -8.95 31.39 -4.77
N GLY A 372 -9.35 30.33 -5.48
CA GLY A 372 -10.32 30.46 -6.56
C GLY A 372 -10.32 29.28 -7.54
N ASN A 373 -11.07 29.42 -8.63
CA ASN A 373 -11.26 28.38 -9.65
C ASN A 373 -10.03 28.15 -10.55
N ARG A 374 -9.18 29.17 -10.72
CA ARG A 374 -7.91 29.13 -11.47
C ARG A 374 -6.70 29.08 -10.54
N TYR A 375 -6.89 28.56 -9.32
CA TYR A 375 -5.87 28.43 -8.27
C TYR A 375 -4.52 27.91 -8.79
N TYR A 376 -4.53 26.78 -9.52
CA TYR A 376 -3.30 26.17 -10.04
C TYR A 376 -2.63 27.02 -11.12
N ASP A 377 -3.41 27.54 -12.07
CA ASP A 377 -2.88 28.33 -13.19
C ASP A 377 -2.22 29.62 -12.69
N LEU A 378 -2.85 30.30 -11.71
CA LEU A 378 -2.29 31.51 -11.12
C LEU A 378 -1.04 31.21 -10.29
N TYR A 379 -1.03 30.12 -9.51
CA TYR A 379 0.18 29.68 -8.82
C TYR A 379 1.33 29.43 -9.80
N GLU A 380 1.09 28.68 -10.88
CA GLU A 380 2.13 28.35 -11.85
C GLU A 380 2.64 29.61 -12.57
N ALA A 381 1.73 30.53 -12.93
CA ALA A 381 2.09 31.80 -13.55
C ALA A 381 2.98 32.68 -12.66
N LEU A 382 2.73 32.70 -11.34
CA LEU A 382 3.53 33.47 -10.38
C LEU A 382 4.82 32.75 -9.99
N ALA A 383 4.81 31.43 -9.83
CA ALA A 383 5.96 30.64 -9.39
C ALA A 383 7.11 30.63 -10.42
N GLU A 384 6.83 30.88 -11.69
CA GLU A 384 7.86 31.03 -12.73
C GLU A 384 8.57 32.39 -12.69
N LYS A 385 8.01 33.40 -12.03
CA LYS A 385 8.52 34.78 -12.05
C LYS A 385 9.56 35.02 -10.97
N GLU A 386 10.67 35.65 -11.35
CA GLU A 386 11.69 36.14 -10.44
C GLU A 386 11.44 37.62 -10.14
N ILE A 387 11.32 37.97 -8.87
CA ILE A 387 11.04 39.34 -8.44
C ILE A 387 12.30 40.20 -8.59
N GLU A 388 12.19 41.31 -9.30
CA GLU A 388 13.24 42.33 -9.43
C GLU A 388 13.02 43.48 -8.43
N ASN A 389 11.78 43.95 -8.29
CA ASN A 389 11.45 45.06 -7.39
C ASN A 389 9.99 44.99 -6.92
N VAL A 390 9.71 45.56 -5.75
CA VAL A 390 8.34 45.73 -5.23
C VAL A 390 8.18 47.17 -4.75
N VAL A 391 7.30 47.92 -5.39
CA VAL A 391 6.95 49.30 -5.02
C VAL A 391 5.57 49.32 -4.40
N ILE A 392 5.44 49.98 -3.25
CA ILE A 392 4.17 50.16 -2.55
C ILE A 392 3.89 51.66 -2.49
N ALA A 393 2.75 52.06 -3.05
CA ALA A 393 2.22 53.42 -2.95
C ALA A 393 0.93 53.39 -2.13
N VAL A 394 0.76 54.37 -1.24
CA VAL A 394 -0.43 54.51 -0.41
C VAL A 394 -0.98 55.92 -0.58
N ASP A 395 -2.24 56.02 -0.96
CA ASP A 395 -3.02 57.25 -0.99
C ASP A 395 -4.08 57.20 0.11
N VAL A 396 -4.14 58.21 0.97
CA VAL A 396 -5.10 58.27 2.09
C VAL A 396 -5.93 59.54 1.98
N LYS A 397 -7.25 59.39 1.92
CA LYS A 397 -8.21 60.49 1.83
C LYS A 397 -9.15 60.52 3.04
N GLY A 398 -9.57 61.73 3.42
CA GLY A 398 -10.57 61.94 4.47
C GLY A 398 -10.08 61.65 5.90
N VAL A 399 -8.78 61.82 6.13
CA VAL A 399 -8.18 61.86 7.48
C VAL A 399 -8.60 63.17 8.15
N LYS A 400 -9.02 63.11 9.42
CA LYS A 400 -9.29 64.31 10.22
C LYS A 400 -8.03 64.81 10.90
#